data_AF-A0A349SXP1-F1
#
_entry.id   AF-A0A349SXP1-F1
#
_cell.length_a   1.000
_cell.length_b   1.000
_cell.length_c   1.000
_cell.angle_alpha   90.00
_cell.angle_beta   90.00
_cell.angle_gamma   90.00
#
_symmetry.space_group_name_H-M   'P 1'
#
loop_
_entity.id
_entity.type
_entity.pdbx_description
1 polymer ?
#
loop_
_entity_poly.entity_id
_entity_poly.type
_entity_poly.pdbx_seq_one_letter_code
_entity_poly.pdbx_strand_id
1 'polypeptide(L)'
;AGGASAGIPGALSNQPPGAVTVPEQAGAATAEEAAASGNVRKQATRNFELDRTISHTRHQVGVVKRITVAVVLDNLLVPAAEGAESNEPQSVPLTDAEMERIRILVRDAIGFDAARGDSVTVVNQPFRKYVPEALADIPPPPLWEQPWFWDLVKRGAGFLLVIFLIFGVLRPILKKLADSGRDDTMAALESQLGEGLLAGSGAEGETPDVTLTGASNPLLPGPDASYDQHLDAVKSMVADDPRRVAQVVKTWIANE
;
A
#
# COMPACT_ATOMS: atom_id res chain seq x y z
N ALA A 1 -42.90 76.34 35.33
CA ALA A 1 -42.81 74.96 34.79
C ALA A 1 -44.17 74.64 34.16
N GLY A 2 -44.35 74.40 32.87
CA GLY A 2 -43.44 73.86 31.86
C GLY A 2 -43.99 72.50 31.42
N GLY A 3 -44.75 72.47 30.33
CA GLY A 3 -45.34 71.24 29.79
C GLY A 3 -46.15 71.50 28.52
N ALA A 4 -45.46 71.87 27.43
CA ALA A 4 -46.06 71.95 26.10
C ALA A 4 -46.03 70.55 25.47
N SER A 5 -47.20 69.95 25.25
CA SER A 5 -47.37 68.79 24.37
C SER A 5 -47.27 69.24 22.92
N ALA A 6 -46.12 68.97 22.30
CA ALA A 6 -45.89 69.18 20.88
C ALA A 6 -46.74 68.19 20.06
N GLY A 7 -47.72 68.69 19.32
CA GLY A 7 -48.41 67.91 18.30
C GLY A 7 -47.46 67.53 17.15
N ILE A 8 -47.63 66.31 16.62
CA ILE A 8 -46.81 65.76 15.55
C ILE A 8 -47.14 66.52 14.24
N PRO A 9 -46.17 67.18 13.57
CA PRO A 9 -46.42 67.88 12.31
C PRO A 9 -46.77 66.87 11.21
N GLY A 10 -47.99 66.95 10.66
CA GLY A 10 -48.36 66.17 9.46
C GLY A 10 -49.78 65.62 9.43
N ALA A 11 -50.48 65.54 10.58
CA ALA A 11 -51.82 64.94 10.63
C ALA A 11 -52.91 65.74 9.86
N LEU A 12 -52.78 67.07 9.77
CA LEU A 12 -53.76 67.90 9.06
C LEU A 12 -53.63 67.83 7.53
N SER A 13 -52.54 67.25 6.99
CA SER A 13 -52.32 67.22 5.54
C SER A 13 -52.96 66.02 4.85
N ASN A 14 -53.50 65.05 5.61
CA ASN A 14 -54.11 63.84 5.06
C ASN A 14 -55.59 63.65 5.48
N GLN A 15 -56.23 64.72 5.97
CA GLN A 15 -57.65 64.69 6.27
C GLN A 15 -58.42 65.40 5.14
N PRO A 16 -59.42 64.73 4.51
CA PRO A 16 -60.25 65.39 3.52
C PRO A 16 -60.98 66.58 4.18
N PRO A 17 -61.16 67.72 3.48
CA PRO A 17 -61.78 68.90 4.06
C PRO A 17 -63.18 68.54 4.58
N GLY A 18 -63.44 68.88 5.84
CA GLY A 18 -64.75 68.70 6.46
C GLY A 18 -65.83 69.46 5.70
N ALA A 19 -67.08 69.00 5.81
CA ALA A 19 -68.22 69.63 5.17
C ALA A 19 -68.30 71.11 5.55
N VAL A 20 -68.36 71.98 4.55
CA VAL A 20 -68.49 73.43 4.70
C VAL A 20 -69.86 73.74 5.30
N THR A 21 -69.91 74.16 6.56
CA THR A 21 -71.10 74.80 7.14
C THR A 21 -70.92 76.30 7.06
N VAL A 22 -71.59 76.94 6.10
CA VAL A 22 -71.68 78.39 6.02
C VAL A 22 -72.67 78.85 7.12
N PRO A 23 -72.30 79.77 8.03
CA PRO A 23 -73.27 80.36 8.94
C PRO A 23 -74.18 81.30 8.14
N GLU A 24 -75.41 80.88 7.82
CA GLU A 24 -76.46 81.81 7.44
C GLU A 24 -76.91 82.59 8.67
N GLN A 25 -76.36 83.79 8.85
CA GLN A 25 -77.09 84.90 9.45
C GLN A 25 -76.47 86.21 8.96
N ALA A 26 -77.00 86.76 7.87
CA ALA A 26 -76.79 88.14 7.48
C ALA A 26 -78.15 88.76 7.12
N GLY A 27 -78.48 89.83 7.82
CA GLY A 27 -79.79 90.47 7.79
C GLY A 27 -80.21 90.97 6.41
N ALA A 28 -81.52 91.01 6.23
CA ALA A 28 -82.18 91.50 5.03
C ALA A 28 -81.87 92.98 4.76
N ALA A 29 -81.27 93.26 3.60
CA ALA A 29 -81.48 94.49 2.85
C ALA A 29 -81.14 94.23 1.37
N THR A 30 -82.11 94.52 0.51
CA THR A 30 -82.11 94.41 -0.94
C THR A 30 -81.08 95.30 -1.61
N ALA A 31 -80.27 94.73 -2.49
CA ALA A 31 -79.66 95.43 -3.62
C ALA A 31 -79.51 94.46 -4.80
N GLU A 32 -79.99 94.93 -5.94
CA GLU A 32 -80.10 94.28 -7.23
C GLU A 32 -78.72 94.23 -7.89
N GLU A 33 -78.21 93.03 -8.19
CA GLU A 33 -76.99 92.86 -8.98
C GLU A 33 -77.17 91.71 -9.97
N ALA A 34 -77.35 92.06 -11.24
CA ALA A 34 -77.38 91.14 -12.36
C ALA A 34 -75.97 90.59 -12.60
N ALA A 35 -75.75 89.29 -12.36
CA ALA A 35 -74.52 88.61 -12.76
C ALA A 35 -74.77 87.11 -13.05
N ALA A 36 -74.94 86.85 -14.35
CA ALA A 36 -74.65 85.62 -15.10
C ALA A 36 -74.96 84.26 -14.43
N SER A 37 -76.00 83.60 -14.94
CA SER A 37 -76.13 82.14 -14.94
C SER A 37 -75.00 81.51 -15.78
N GLY A 38 -73.81 81.41 -15.20
CA GLY A 38 -72.64 80.80 -15.85
C GLY A 38 -72.58 79.30 -15.60
N ASN A 39 -72.69 78.48 -16.65
CA ASN A 39 -72.34 77.06 -16.59
C ASN A 39 -70.84 76.91 -16.34
N VAL A 40 -70.44 76.60 -15.11
CA VAL A 40 -69.03 76.35 -14.77
C VAL A 40 -68.69 74.88 -15.02
N ARG A 41 -67.95 74.60 -16.10
CA ARG A 41 -67.38 73.27 -16.39
C ARG A 41 -65.89 73.26 -16.05
N LYS A 42 -65.49 72.43 -15.10
CA LYS A 42 -64.08 72.17 -14.76
C LYS A 42 -63.68 70.81 -15.30
N GLN A 43 -62.77 70.79 -16.27
CA GLN A 43 -62.21 69.56 -16.83
C GLN A 43 -60.72 69.51 -16.50
N ALA A 44 -60.26 68.42 -15.87
CA ALA A 44 -58.87 68.18 -15.56
C ALA A 44 -58.47 66.82 -16.12
N THR A 45 -57.54 66.81 -17.07
CA THR A 45 -56.92 65.59 -17.57
C THR A 45 -55.71 65.29 -16.70
N ARG A 46 -55.71 64.15 -15.99
CA ARG A 46 -54.55 63.68 -15.22
C ARG A 46 -53.96 62.47 -15.92
N ASN A 47 -52.68 62.59 -16.27
CA ASN A 47 -51.90 61.49 -16.79
C ASN A 47 -51.10 60.91 -15.64
N PHE A 48 -51.20 59.59 -15.46
CA PHE A 48 -50.38 58.84 -14.53
C PHE A 48 -49.40 58.02 -15.35
N GLU A 49 -48.13 58.04 -14.99
CA GLU A 49 -47.16 57.11 -15.52
C GLU A 49 -47.33 55.77 -14.79
N LEU A 50 -47.31 54.67 -15.53
CA LEU A 50 -47.34 53.34 -14.91
C LEU A 50 -45.98 53.05 -14.31
N ASP A 51 -45.98 52.63 -13.04
CA ASP A 51 -44.79 52.14 -12.36
C ASP A 51 -44.24 50.91 -13.10
N ARG A 52 -42.95 50.95 -13.46
CA ARG A 52 -42.25 49.83 -14.10
C ARG A 52 -41.28 49.20 -13.11
N THR A 53 -41.49 47.92 -12.80
CA THR A 53 -40.51 47.11 -12.08
C THR A 53 -39.72 46.27 -13.08
N ILE A 54 -38.39 46.45 -13.14
CA ILE A 54 -37.49 45.63 -13.95
C ILE A 54 -36.73 44.70 -13.02
N SER A 55 -36.92 43.39 -13.18
CA SER A 55 -36.15 42.37 -12.46
C SER A 55 -35.09 41.77 -13.39
N HIS A 56 -33.85 41.69 -12.92
CA HIS A 56 -32.76 41.04 -13.63
C HIS A 56 -32.30 39.81 -12.84
N THR A 57 -32.62 38.63 -13.35
CA THR A 57 -32.21 37.35 -12.74
C THR A 57 -30.99 36.81 -13.47
N ARG A 58 -29.86 36.67 -12.76
CA ARG A 58 -28.68 35.97 -13.27
C ARG A 58 -28.66 34.57 -12.67
N HIS A 59 -28.89 33.55 -13.51
CA HIS A 59 -28.80 32.17 -13.05
C HIS A 59 -27.34 31.80 -12.77
N GLN A 60 -27.14 31.05 -11.68
CA GLN A 60 -25.84 30.44 -11.39
C GLN A 60 -25.50 29.36 -12.43
N VAL A 61 -24.22 29.22 -12.76
CA VAL A 61 -23.75 28.14 -13.66
C VAL A 61 -23.57 26.85 -12.86
N GLY A 62 -23.81 25.69 -13.50
CA GLY A 62 -23.62 24.38 -12.86
C GLY A 62 -24.83 23.82 -12.10
N VAL A 63 -26.05 24.31 -12.38
CA VAL A 63 -27.27 23.76 -11.76
C VAL A 63 -27.55 22.35 -12.29
N VAL A 64 -27.80 21.40 -11.39
CA VAL A 64 -28.20 20.04 -11.74
C VAL A 64 -29.59 20.07 -12.36
N LYS A 65 -29.71 19.59 -13.60
CA LYS A 65 -30.99 19.53 -14.33
C LYS A 65 -31.79 18.26 -14.07
N ARG A 66 -31.12 17.15 -13.79
CA ARG A 66 -31.72 15.83 -13.54
C ARG A 66 -30.71 14.89 -12.93
N ILE A 67 -31.17 14.04 -12.02
CA ILE A 67 -30.40 12.94 -11.43
C ILE A 67 -31.08 11.61 -11.79
N THR A 68 -30.28 10.66 -12.28
CA THR A 68 -30.73 9.30 -12.57
C THR A 68 -29.82 8.32 -11.85
N VAL A 69 -30.38 7.52 -10.94
CA VAL A 69 -29.63 6.56 -10.12
C VAL A 69 -30.23 5.17 -10.26
N ALA A 70 -29.37 4.19 -10.51
CA ALA A 70 -29.70 2.78 -10.47
C ALA A 70 -28.84 2.09 -9.41
N VAL A 71 -29.48 1.38 -8.49
CA VAL A 71 -28.84 0.65 -7.40
C VAL A 71 -29.22 -0.82 -7.53
N VAL A 72 -28.22 -1.69 -7.59
CA VAL A 72 -28.40 -3.13 -7.54
C VAL A 72 -27.87 -3.61 -6.21
N LEU A 73 -28.68 -4.35 -5.47
CA LEU A 73 -28.35 -4.93 -4.17
C LEU A 73 -28.15 -6.43 -4.33
N ASP A 74 -27.18 -6.97 -3.61
CA ASP A 74 -26.98 -8.40 -3.49
C ASP A 74 -27.87 -8.97 -2.38
N ASN A 75 -28.09 -10.28 -2.42
CA ASN A 75 -28.78 -11.01 -1.39
C ASN A 75 -28.00 -11.01 -0.06
N LEU A 76 -28.72 -11.14 1.04
CA LEU A 76 -28.16 -11.31 2.37
C LEU A 76 -27.55 -12.72 2.50
N LEU A 77 -26.36 -12.80 3.09
CA LEU A 77 -25.71 -14.05 3.43
C LEU A 77 -26.03 -14.36 4.89
N VAL A 78 -26.89 -15.34 5.12
CA VAL A 78 -27.19 -15.83 6.47
C VAL A 78 -26.36 -17.09 6.73
N PRO A 79 -25.80 -17.26 7.94
CA PRO A 79 -25.09 -18.48 8.30
C PRO A 79 -26.02 -19.70 8.11
N ALA A 80 -25.42 -20.83 7.75
CA ALA A 80 -26.15 -22.08 7.60
C ALA A 80 -26.93 -22.39 8.89
N ALA A 81 -28.19 -22.81 8.74
CA ALA A 81 -29.00 -23.23 9.88
C ALA A 81 -28.35 -24.44 10.57
N GLU A 82 -28.49 -24.52 11.90
CA GLU A 82 -27.94 -25.62 12.69
C GLU A 82 -28.59 -26.94 12.23
N GLY A 83 -27.80 -27.81 11.58
CA GLY A 83 -28.26 -29.07 10.97
C GLY A 83 -28.29 -29.10 9.43
N ALA A 84 -27.79 -28.06 8.74
CA ALA A 84 -27.63 -28.09 7.29
C ALA A 84 -26.50 -29.04 6.85
N GLU A 85 -26.73 -29.82 5.79
CA GLU A 85 -25.78 -30.77 5.18
C GLU A 85 -24.49 -30.10 4.66
N SER A 86 -24.50 -28.78 4.45
CA SER A 86 -23.33 -27.99 4.09
C SER A 86 -23.21 -26.77 5.01
N ASN A 87 -21.98 -26.46 5.43
CA ASN A 87 -21.64 -25.24 6.17
C ASN A 87 -21.65 -23.97 5.29
N GLU A 88 -22.26 -24.02 4.09
CA GLU A 88 -22.29 -22.88 3.20
C GLU A 88 -23.34 -21.83 3.62
N PRO A 89 -22.99 -20.54 3.63
CA PRO A 89 -23.94 -19.48 3.96
C PRO A 89 -25.07 -19.43 2.93
N GLN A 90 -26.31 -19.47 3.40
CA GLN A 90 -27.50 -19.40 2.57
C GLN A 90 -27.69 -17.97 2.04
N SER A 91 -27.98 -17.86 0.75
CA SER A 91 -28.30 -16.58 0.10
C SER A 91 -29.81 -16.32 0.19
N VAL A 92 -30.20 -15.24 0.87
CA VAL A 92 -31.61 -14.86 1.11
C VAL A 92 -31.88 -13.51 0.46
N PRO A 93 -32.90 -13.38 -0.40
CA PRO A 93 -33.26 -12.10 -0.99
C PRO A 93 -33.81 -11.12 0.06
N LEU A 94 -33.53 -9.84 -0.13
CA LEU A 94 -34.12 -8.77 0.69
C LEU A 94 -35.64 -8.75 0.53
N THR A 95 -36.31 -8.42 1.63
CA THR A 95 -37.76 -8.23 1.66
C THR A 95 -38.18 -6.91 1.00
N ASP A 96 -39.44 -6.82 0.55
CA ASP A 96 -39.97 -5.60 -0.07
C ASP A 96 -39.92 -4.39 0.88
N ALA A 97 -40.09 -4.61 2.19
CA ALA A 97 -40.00 -3.58 3.21
C ALA A 97 -38.57 -3.01 3.34
N GLU A 98 -37.56 -3.86 3.28
CA GLU A 98 -36.15 -3.44 3.29
C GLU A 98 -35.81 -2.70 2.00
N MET A 99 -36.30 -3.19 0.85
CA MET A 99 -36.11 -2.53 -0.44
C MET A 99 -36.72 -1.13 -0.48
N GLU A 100 -37.92 -0.93 0.09
CA GLU A 100 -38.54 0.39 0.20
C GLU A 100 -37.75 1.31 1.13
N ARG A 101 -37.29 0.80 2.28
CA ARG A 101 -36.46 1.57 3.20
C ARG A 101 -35.17 2.05 2.52
N ILE A 102 -34.50 1.18 1.78
CA ILE A 102 -33.29 1.54 1.04
C ILE A 102 -33.61 2.56 -0.06
N ARG A 103 -34.73 2.38 -0.78
CA ARG A 103 -35.18 3.33 -1.80
C ARG A 103 -35.40 4.74 -1.24
N ILE A 104 -36.01 4.85 -0.05
CA ILE A 104 -36.18 6.13 0.65
C ILE A 104 -34.83 6.74 1.02
N LEU A 105 -33.94 5.95 1.63
CA LEU A 105 -32.60 6.43 2.02
C LEU A 105 -31.79 6.92 0.83
N VAL A 106 -31.84 6.22 -0.30
CA VAL A 106 -31.16 6.62 -1.53
C VAL A 106 -31.76 7.93 -2.07
N ARG A 107 -33.09 8.08 -2.06
CA ARG A 107 -33.76 9.32 -2.49
C ARG A 107 -33.37 10.51 -1.62
N ASP A 108 -33.33 10.33 -0.31
CA ASP A 108 -32.97 11.39 0.63
C ASP A 108 -31.48 11.79 0.48
N ALA A 109 -30.59 10.81 0.32
CA ALA A 109 -29.16 11.04 0.17
C ALA A 109 -28.79 11.86 -1.08
N ILE A 110 -29.55 11.69 -2.18
CA ILE A 110 -29.29 12.41 -3.44
C ILE A 110 -30.07 13.72 -3.56
N GLY A 111 -30.96 14.02 -2.60
CA GLY A 111 -31.88 15.16 -2.70
C GLY A 111 -32.85 15.01 -3.86
N PHE A 112 -33.48 13.83 -3.98
CA PHE A 112 -34.41 13.48 -5.04
C PHE A 112 -35.51 14.54 -5.22
N ASP A 113 -35.69 14.99 -6.46
CA ASP A 113 -36.70 15.97 -6.82
C ASP A 113 -37.51 15.49 -8.03
N ALA A 114 -38.79 15.20 -7.79
CA ALA A 114 -39.71 14.77 -8.83
C ALA A 114 -40.01 15.89 -9.85
N ALA A 115 -39.99 17.17 -9.44
CA ALA A 115 -40.21 18.30 -10.33
C ALA A 115 -39.01 18.55 -11.25
N ARG A 116 -37.80 18.25 -10.76
CA ARG A 116 -36.57 18.20 -11.58
C ARG A 116 -36.56 17.02 -12.58
N GLY A 117 -37.44 16.04 -12.38
CA GLY A 117 -37.53 14.84 -13.22
C GLY A 117 -36.51 13.76 -12.84
N ASP A 118 -36.12 13.71 -11.57
CA ASP A 118 -35.20 12.69 -11.09
C ASP A 118 -35.83 11.29 -11.11
N SER A 119 -34.99 10.27 -11.22
CA SER A 119 -35.42 8.87 -11.24
C SER A 119 -34.47 7.98 -10.44
N VAL A 120 -35.02 7.16 -9.54
CA VAL A 120 -34.26 6.20 -8.73
C VAL A 120 -34.86 4.81 -8.91
N THR A 121 -34.02 3.86 -9.33
CA THR A 121 -34.39 2.45 -9.47
C THR A 121 -33.51 1.62 -8.54
N VAL A 122 -34.15 0.79 -7.71
CA VAL A 122 -33.47 -0.13 -6.79
C VAL A 122 -33.97 -1.53 -7.08
N VAL A 123 -33.06 -2.45 -7.38
CA VAL A 123 -33.35 -3.85 -7.69
C VAL A 123 -32.48 -4.76 -6.82
N ASN A 124 -33.04 -5.88 -6.38
CA ASN A 124 -32.29 -6.93 -5.71
C ASN A 124 -32.01 -8.04 -6.72
N GLN A 125 -30.74 -8.35 -6.94
CA GLN A 125 -30.32 -9.43 -7.81
C GLN A 125 -29.12 -10.13 -7.18
N PRO A 126 -29.13 -11.47 -7.07
CA PRO A 126 -27.99 -12.20 -6.55
C PRO A 126 -26.77 -11.93 -7.42
N PHE A 127 -25.70 -11.47 -6.77
CA PHE A 127 -24.44 -11.27 -7.47
C PHE A 127 -23.82 -12.63 -7.73
N ARG A 128 -23.20 -12.76 -8.90
CA ARG A 128 -22.30 -13.88 -9.11
C ARG A 128 -21.16 -13.70 -8.13
N LYS A 129 -21.10 -14.56 -7.12
CA LYS A 129 -19.88 -14.71 -6.34
C LYS A 129 -18.79 -15.06 -7.34
N TYR A 130 -17.85 -14.14 -7.55
CA TYR A 130 -16.51 -14.53 -7.99
C TYR A 130 -15.92 -15.29 -6.80
N VAL A 131 -16.40 -16.51 -6.59
CA VAL A 131 -15.59 -17.51 -5.91
C VAL A 131 -14.41 -17.66 -6.87
N PRO A 132 -13.16 -17.38 -6.45
CA PRO A 132 -12.03 -17.88 -7.19
C PRO A 132 -12.14 -19.40 -7.10
N GLU A 133 -12.89 -20.03 -7.99
CA GLU A 133 -13.00 -21.48 -8.15
C GLU A 133 -11.68 -22.06 -8.72
N ALA A 134 -10.55 -21.40 -8.48
CA ALA A 134 -9.25 -21.78 -9.03
C ALA A 134 -8.06 -21.14 -8.30
N LEU A 135 -8.12 -20.96 -6.98
CA LEU A 135 -6.90 -21.25 -6.20
C LEU A 135 -6.87 -22.72 -5.76
N ALA A 136 -7.96 -23.46 -5.96
CA ALA A 136 -8.06 -24.88 -5.64
C ALA A 136 -7.44 -25.81 -6.69
N ASP A 137 -6.95 -25.30 -7.83
CA ASP A 137 -6.36 -26.13 -8.88
C ASP A 137 -5.27 -25.41 -9.68
N ILE A 138 -4.48 -24.55 -9.03
CA ILE A 138 -3.11 -24.35 -9.50
C ILE A 138 -2.37 -25.58 -8.97
N PRO A 139 -2.07 -26.61 -9.81
CA PRO A 139 -1.23 -27.70 -9.34
C PRO A 139 0.03 -27.07 -8.73
N PRO A 140 0.46 -27.51 -7.53
CA PRO A 140 1.66 -26.95 -6.94
C PRO A 140 2.77 -27.04 -7.98
N PRO A 141 3.63 -26.01 -8.10
CA PRO A 141 4.69 -26.01 -9.10
C PRO A 141 5.47 -27.33 -8.98
N PRO A 142 5.77 -27.98 -10.12
CA PRO A 142 6.50 -29.24 -10.14
C PRO A 142 7.71 -29.20 -9.19
N LEU A 143 8.08 -30.35 -8.61
CA LEU A 143 9.13 -30.42 -7.59
C LEU A 143 10.45 -29.78 -8.05
N TRP A 144 10.78 -29.82 -9.35
CA TRP A 144 11.99 -29.20 -9.92
C TRP A 144 11.96 -27.67 -10.07
N GLU A 145 10.77 -27.05 -10.02
CA GLU A 145 10.60 -25.60 -10.01
C GLU A 145 10.73 -25.01 -8.61
N GLN A 146 10.73 -25.88 -7.59
CA GLN A 146 10.85 -25.44 -6.21
C GLN A 146 12.32 -25.06 -5.90
N PRO A 147 12.58 -23.89 -5.27
CA PRO A 147 13.95 -23.40 -5.04
C PRO A 147 14.87 -24.39 -4.30
N TRP A 148 14.30 -25.18 -3.38
CA TRP A 148 15.07 -26.14 -2.57
C TRP A 148 15.53 -27.37 -3.35
N PHE A 149 14.89 -27.71 -4.48
CA PHE A 149 15.16 -28.94 -5.21
C PHE A 149 16.57 -28.94 -5.78
N TRP A 150 16.98 -27.85 -6.43
CA TRP A 150 18.33 -27.71 -6.97
C TRP A 150 19.39 -27.66 -5.88
N ASP A 151 19.08 -27.10 -4.71
CA ASP A 151 20.00 -27.09 -3.58
C ASP A 151 20.19 -28.50 -3.01
N LEU A 152 19.12 -29.30 -2.92
CA LEU A 152 19.21 -30.70 -2.50
C LEU A 152 19.95 -31.56 -3.55
N VAL A 153 19.68 -31.36 -4.84
CA VAL A 153 20.38 -32.05 -5.93
C VAL A 153 21.87 -31.76 -5.91
N LYS A 154 22.30 -30.50 -5.74
CA LYS A 154 23.72 -30.14 -5.64
C LYS A 154 24.40 -30.80 -4.43
N ARG A 155 23.74 -30.81 -3.26
CA ARG A 155 24.25 -31.49 -2.06
C ARG A 155 24.36 -33.00 -2.26
N GLY A 156 23.33 -33.62 -2.84
CA GLY A 156 23.31 -35.04 -3.16
C GLY A 156 24.38 -35.42 -4.20
N ALA A 157 24.56 -34.62 -5.24
CA ALA A 157 25.60 -34.81 -6.24
C ALA A 157 27.02 -34.69 -5.64
N GLY A 158 27.23 -33.71 -4.75
CA GLY A 158 28.50 -33.58 -4.01
C GLY A 158 28.79 -34.80 -3.12
N PHE A 159 27.78 -35.28 -2.39
CA PHE A 159 27.92 -36.48 -1.58
C PHE A 159 28.23 -37.73 -2.43
N LEU A 160 27.53 -37.90 -3.55
CA LEU A 160 27.79 -38.98 -4.50
C LEU A 160 29.18 -38.89 -5.13
N LEU A 161 29.68 -37.68 -5.42
CA LEU A 161 31.04 -37.47 -5.93
C LEU A 161 32.09 -37.94 -4.91
N VAL A 162 31.90 -37.62 -3.63
CA VAL A 162 32.81 -38.06 -2.55
C VAL A 162 32.79 -39.58 -2.44
N ILE A 163 31.62 -40.21 -2.45
CA ILE A 163 31.50 -41.69 -2.47
C ILE A 163 32.21 -42.27 -3.69
N PHE A 164 31.98 -41.71 -4.87
CA PHE A 164 32.62 -42.16 -6.10
C PHE A 164 34.15 -42.03 -6.03
N LEU A 165 34.69 -40.96 -5.46
CA LEU A 165 36.13 -40.82 -5.24
C LEU A 165 36.67 -41.87 -4.25
N ILE A 166 35.97 -42.11 -3.15
CA ILE A 166 36.38 -43.10 -2.16
C ILE A 166 36.41 -44.50 -2.79
N PHE A 167 35.33 -44.92 -3.45
CA PHE A 167 35.23 -46.28 -3.98
C PHE A 167 35.95 -46.46 -5.33
N GLY A 168 35.96 -45.44 -6.17
CA GLY A 168 36.51 -45.46 -7.52
C GLY A 168 38.01 -45.14 -7.58
N VAL A 169 38.54 -44.31 -6.68
CA VAL A 169 39.94 -43.86 -6.71
C VAL A 169 40.70 -44.25 -5.43
N LEU A 170 40.21 -43.86 -4.25
CA LEU A 170 40.94 -44.06 -3.00
C LEU A 170 41.06 -45.55 -2.64
N ARG A 171 39.96 -46.31 -2.67
CA ARG A 171 39.94 -47.74 -2.36
C ARG A 171 40.86 -48.56 -3.29
N PRO A 172 40.87 -48.39 -4.63
CA PRO A 172 41.80 -49.13 -5.47
C PRO A 172 43.26 -48.70 -5.28
N ILE A 173 43.55 -47.42 -4.99
CA ILE A 173 44.93 -47.00 -4.67
C ILE A 173 45.41 -47.65 -3.37
N LEU A 174 44.61 -47.61 -2.31
CA LEU A 174 44.93 -48.27 -1.04
C LEU A 174 45.10 -49.78 -1.21
N LYS A 175 44.24 -50.42 -2.02
CA LYS A 175 44.38 -51.85 -2.34
C LYS A 175 45.67 -52.15 -3.11
N LYS A 176 46.01 -51.34 -4.11
CA LYS A 176 47.26 -51.50 -4.88
C LYS A 176 48.50 -51.29 -4.01
N LEU A 177 48.50 -50.29 -3.13
CA LEU A 177 49.62 -50.04 -2.22
C LEU A 177 49.72 -51.10 -1.13
N ALA A 178 48.59 -51.63 -0.64
CA ALA A 178 48.59 -52.73 0.31
C ALA A 178 49.06 -54.05 -0.31
N ASP A 179 48.68 -54.36 -1.57
CA ASP A 179 49.20 -55.53 -2.28
C ASP A 179 50.70 -55.38 -2.57
N SER A 180 51.17 -54.21 -3.03
CA SER A 180 52.60 -53.97 -3.25
C SER A 180 53.41 -53.94 -1.95
N GLY A 181 52.86 -53.40 -0.87
CA GLY A 181 53.51 -53.41 0.45
C GLY A 181 53.51 -54.80 1.10
N ARG A 182 52.62 -55.71 0.71
CA ARG A 182 52.57 -57.09 1.22
C ARG A 182 53.65 -57.97 0.59
N ASP A 183 54.04 -57.70 -0.65
CA ASP A 183 55.18 -58.37 -1.29
C ASP A 183 56.52 -57.93 -0.67
N ASP A 184 56.71 -56.62 -0.41
CA ASP A 184 57.93 -56.11 0.23
C ASP A 184 58.01 -56.44 1.73
N THR A 185 56.88 -56.45 2.46
CA THR A 185 56.88 -56.80 3.88
C THR A 185 56.97 -58.30 4.14
N MET A 186 56.49 -59.17 3.24
CA MET A 186 56.76 -60.62 3.35
C MET A 186 58.22 -60.95 3.01
N ALA A 187 58.83 -60.26 2.03
CA ALA A 187 60.26 -60.42 1.73
C ALA A 187 61.18 -59.87 2.86
N ALA A 188 60.81 -58.73 3.47
CA ALA A 188 61.54 -58.19 4.62
C ALA A 188 61.36 -59.03 5.90
N LEU A 189 60.19 -59.62 6.12
CA LEU A 189 59.94 -60.50 7.27
C LEU A 189 60.66 -61.85 7.13
N GLU A 190 60.79 -62.39 5.92
CA GLU A 190 61.57 -63.61 5.64
C GLU A 190 63.08 -63.35 5.78
N SER A 191 63.56 -62.17 5.39
CA SER A 191 64.94 -61.72 5.65
C SER A 191 65.25 -61.54 7.14
N GLN A 192 64.29 -61.11 7.96
CA GLN A 192 64.50 -60.84 9.39
C GLN A 192 64.38 -62.10 10.27
N LEU A 193 63.79 -63.18 9.75
CA LEU A 193 63.75 -64.51 10.39
C LEU A 193 65.01 -65.36 10.11
N GLY A 194 65.81 -65.01 9.09
CA GLY A 194 67.04 -65.71 8.70
C GLY A 194 68.33 -65.25 9.38
N GLU A 195 68.38 -64.03 9.94
CA GLU A 195 69.59 -63.41 10.49
C GLU A 195 69.50 -63.17 12.01
N GLY A 196 68.73 -64.01 12.72
CA GLY A 196 68.43 -63.90 14.15
C GLY A 196 69.28 -64.78 15.08
N LEU A 197 70.51 -65.15 14.68
CA LEU A 197 71.45 -65.92 15.49
C LEU A 197 72.80 -65.22 15.58
N LEU A 198 72.89 -64.10 16.33
CA LEU A 198 74.02 -63.69 17.18
C LEU A 198 73.78 -62.28 17.76
N ALA A 199 73.77 -62.18 19.10
CA ALA A 199 74.15 -61.04 19.97
C ALA A 199 73.77 -59.60 19.52
N GLY A 200 73.05 -58.76 20.28
CA GLY A 200 73.12 -58.53 21.71
C GLY A 200 73.30 -57.02 21.97
N SER A 201 72.51 -56.49 22.92
CA SER A 201 72.66 -55.21 23.66
C SER A 201 72.52 -53.85 22.96
N GLY A 202 71.68 -53.00 23.54
CA GLY A 202 72.06 -51.60 23.81
C GLY A 202 71.19 -50.48 23.23
N ALA A 203 70.34 -49.92 24.09
CA ALA A 203 70.10 -48.49 24.34
C ALA A 203 69.44 -47.54 23.29
N GLU A 204 68.53 -46.73 23.87
CA GLU A 204 68.21 -45.32 23.58
C GLU A 204 67.43 -44.92 22.31
N GLY A 205 66.27 -44.30 22.57
CA GLY A 205 66.04 -42.92 22.16
C GLY A 205 65.43 -42.64 20.78
N GLU A 206 64.42 -41.78 20.80
CA GLU A 206 64.12 -40.76 19.80
C GLU A 206 63.00 -41.02 18.78
N THR A 207 62.07 -40.05 18.78
CA THR A 207 60.96 -39.84 17.85
C THR A 207 61.46 -39.36 16.49
N PRO A 208 60.96 -39.88 15.36
CA PRO A 208 61.37 -39.34 14.06
C PRO A 208 60.48 -38.14 13.68
N ASP A 209 61.09 -36.96 13.73
CA ASP A 209 60.75 -35.81 12.90
C ASP A 209 61.32 -36.06 11.49
N VAL A 210 60.51 -35.86 10.45
CA VAL A 210 60.90 -36.10 9.05
C VAL A 210 61.05 -34.77 8.32
N THR A 211 62.29 -34.28 8.27
CA THR A 211 62.68 -33.15 7.42
C THR A 211 63.27 -33.66 6.10
N LEU A 212 62.59 -33.32 5.00
CA LEU A 212 63.07 -33.55 3.64
C LEU A 212 64.14 -32.52 3.27
N THR A 213 65.29 -33.03 2.87
CA THR A 213 66.41 -32.28 2.32
C THR A 213 66.08 -31.68 0.95
N GLY A 214 66.44 -30.41 0.73
CA GLY A 214 66.82 -29.92 -0.60
C GLY A 214 66.27 -28.54 -0.99
N ALA A 215 67.19 -27.60 -1.16
CA ALA A 215 67.07 -26.33 -1.90
C ALA A 215 66.39 -25.14 -1.19
N SER A 216 67.24 -24.28 -0.63
CA SER A 216 67.13 -22.81 -0.55
C SER A 216 65.82 -22.19 -1.06
N ASN A 217 64.84 -22.07 -0.18
CA ASN A 217 63.73 -21.15 -0.32
C ASN A 217 63.33 -20.74 1.11
N PRO A 218 63.16 -19.45 1.44
CA PRO A 218 62.64 -19.06 2.75
C PRO A 218 61.20 -19.57 2.81
N LEU A 219 61.01 -20.72 3.45
CA LEU A 219 59.73 -21.39 3.58
C LEU A 219 58.80 -20.46 4.35
N LEU A 220 57.76 -19.98 3.67
CA LEU A 220 56.59 -19.42 4.33
C LEU A 220 56.14 -20.43 5.38
N PRO A 221 55.98 -20.03 6.65
CA PRO A 221 55.52 -20.93 7.69
C PRO A 221 54.17 -21.54 7.26
N GLY A 222 54.01 -22.85 7.46
CA GLY A 222 52.74 -23.52 7.17
C GLY A 222 51.58 -22.93 7.98
N PRO A 223 50.32 -23.25 7.62
CA PRO A 223 49.13 -22.68 8.25
C PRO A 223 48.99 -22.96 9.77
N ASP A 224 49.82 -23.85 10.31
CA ASP A 224 49.88 -24.21 11.74
C ASP A 224 51.07 -23.57 12.49
N ALA A 225 51.82 -22.67 11.85
CA ALA A 225 52.96 -22.00 12.46
C ALA A 225 52.54 -20.96 13.50
N SER A 226 53.37 -20.79 14.54
CA SER A 226 53.08 -19.83 15.60
C SER A 226 53.15 -18.38 15.08
N TYR A 227 52.34 -17.50 15.67
CA TYR A 227 52.27 -16.08 15.28
C TYR A 227 53.64 -15.39 15.24
N ASP A 228 54.54 -15.76 16.15
CA ASP A 228 55.91 -15.22 16.20
C ASP A 228 56.75 -15.63 14.97
N GLN A 229 56.57 -16.86 14.45
CA GLN A 229 57.25 -17.32 13.23
C GLN A 229 56.75 -16.56 11.99
N HIS A 230 55.45 -16.20 11.96
CA HIS A 230 54.91 -15.34 10.91
C HIS A 230 55.48 -13.92 10.98
N LEU A 231 55.64 -13.35 12.19
CA LEU A 231 56.25 -12.04 12.36
C LEU A 231 57.70 -12.02 11.90
N ASP A 232 58.48 -13.06 12.22
CA ASP A 232 59.89 -13.12 11.84
C ASP A 232 60.07 -13.41 10.34
N ALA A 233 59.16 -14.17 9.72
CA ALA A 233 59.10 -14.33 8.26
C ALA A 233 58.78 -13.01 7.55
N VAL A 234 57.85 -12.21 8.09
CA VAL A 234 57.53 -10.88 7.51
C VAL A 234 58.70 -9.90 7.70
N LYS A 235 59.34 -9.88 8.87
CA LYS A 235 60.51 -9.02 9.12
C LYS A 235 61.68 -9.37 8.19
N SER A 236 61.96 -10.66 7.98
CA SER A 236 63.01 -11.09 7.05
C SER A 236 62.66 -10.75 5.60
N MET A 237 61.40 -10.90 5.18
CA MET A 237 60.97 -10.53 3.83
C MET A 237 61.03 -9.01 3.57
N VAL A 238 60.81 -8.17 4.59
CA VAL A 238 61.02 -6.72 4.53
C VAL A 238 62.51 -6.37 4.41
N ALA A 239 63.38 -7.12 5.09
CA ALA A 239 64.82 -6.93 5.02
C ALA A 239 65.40 -7.33 3.65
N ASP A 240 64.89 -8.40 3.06
CA ASP A 240 65.41 -8.95 1.80
C ASP A 240 64.90 -8.20 0.56
N ASP A 241 63.63 -7.79 0.51
CA ASP A 241 63.06 -7.13 -0.68
C ASP A 241 62.00 -6.04 -0.34
N PRO A 242 62.42 -4.87 0.17
CA PRO A 242 61.50 -3.83 0.66
C PRO A 242 60.61 -3.23 -0.45
N ARG A 243 61.04 -3.30 -1.71
CA ARG A 243 60.26 -2.78 -2.85
C ARG A 243 58.99 -3.58 -3.10
N ARG A 244 59.03 -4.91 -2.93
CA ARG A 244 57.87 -5.78 -3.12
C ARG A 244 56.81 -5.54 -2.03
N VAL A 245 57.25 -5.37 -0.79
CA VAL A 245 56.33 -5.07 0.33
C VAL A 245 55.66 -3.71 0.14
N ALA A 246 56.40 -2.69 -0.30
CA ALA A 246 55.83 -1.38 -0.60
C ALA A 246 54.77 -1.42 -1.71
N GLN A 247 54.91 -2.31 -2.70
CA GLN A 247 53.94 -2.47 -3.77
C GLN A 247 52.62 -3.07 -3.25
N VAL A 248 52.67 -4.02 -2.31
CA VAL A 248 51.47 -4.59 -1.69
C VAL A 248 50.73 -3.53 -0.87
N VAL A 249 51.45 -2.75 -0.04
CA VAL A 249 50.87 -1.65 0.74
C VAL A 249 50.24 -0.59 -0.17
N LYS A 250 50.92 -0.24 -1.28
CA LYS A 250 50.36 0.67 -2.29
C LYS A 250 49.07 0.12 -2.91
N THR A 251 48.98 -1.18 -3.14
CA THR A 251 47.79 -1.81 -3.74
C THR A 251 46.61 -1.81 -2.77
N TRP A 252 46.86 -1.94 -1.46
CA TRP A 252 45.82 -1.83 -0.45
C TRP A 252 45.31 -0.40 -0.30
N ILE A 253 46.21 0.59 -0.26
CA ILE A 253 45.83 2.01 -0.27
C ILE A 253 45.09 2.42 -1.55
N ALA A 254 45.37 1.78 -2.68
CA ALA A 254 44.70 2.10 -3.95
C ALA A 254 43.33 1.42 -4.10
N ASN A 255 43.02 0.39 -3.30
CA ASN A 255 41.75 -0.33 -3.32
C ASN A 255 40.79 0.12 -2.20
N GLU A 256 41.11 1.23 -1.54
CA GLU A 256 40.30 1.94 -0.56
C GLU A 256 39.94 3.33 -1.10
#